data_AF-Q83TQ1-F1
#
_entry.id   AF-Q83TQ1-F1
#
_cell.length_a   1.000
_cell.length_b   1.000
_cell.length_c   1.000
_cell.angle_alpha   90.00
_cell.angle_beta   90.00
_cell.angle_gamma   90.00
#
_symmetry.space_group_name_H-M   'P 1'
#
loop_
_entity.id
_entity.type
_entity.pdbx_description
1 polymer ?
#
loop_
_entity_poly.entity_id
_entity_poly.type
_entity_poly.pdbx_seq_one_letter_code
_entity_poly.pdbx_strand_id
1 'polypeptide(L)' 'LARVGRYKVNKKLGLHVGDPITSSTLTEEDVVATIEYLVRLHEGQHTMTVPGGTEVPVETDD' A
#
# COMPACT_ATOMS: atom_id res chain seq x y z
N LEU A 1 -4.75 -7.09 11.63
CA LEU A 1 -4.01 -5.82 11.70
C LEU A 1 -4.50 -5.00 12.89
N ALA A 2 -3.62 -4.70 13.84
CA ALA A 2 -3.87 -3.65 14.83
C ALA A 2 -3.83 -2.26 14.15
N ARG A 3 -4.28 -1.23 14.85
CA ARG A 3 -4.37 0.16 14.33
C ARG A 3 -3.07 0.64 13.68
N VAL A 4 -1.92 0.40 14.31
CA VAL A 4 -0.60 0.80 13.76
C VAL A 4 -0.25 0.00 12.51
N GLY A 5 -0.58 -1.30 12.48
CA GLY A 5 -0.33 -2.15 11.32
C GLY A 5 -1.11 -1.68 10.10
N ARG A 6 -2.41 -1.39 10.26
CA ARG A 6 -3.23 -0.86 9.17
C ARG A 6 -2.76 0.52 8.71
N TYR A 7 -2.38 1.40 9.65
CA TYR A 7 -1.81 2.70 9.31
C TYR A 7 -0.55 2.58 8.42
N LYS A 8 0.36 1.66 8.76
CA LYS A 8 1.58 1.43 7.98
C LYS A 8 1.27 0.93 6.56
N VAL A 9 0.35 -0.01 6.41
CA VAL A 9 -0.10 -0.52 5.10
C VAL A 9 -0.70 0.61 4.27
N ASN A 10 -1.68 1.34 4.82
CA ASN A 10 -2.30 2.49 4.15
C ASN A 10 -1.26 3.53 3.70
N LYS A 11 -0.28 3.83 4.55
CA LYS A 11 0.77 4.80 4.22
C LYS A 11 1.72 4.30 3.13
N LYS A 12 2.20 3.05 3.22
CA LYS A 12 3.17 2.48 2.26
C LYS A 12 2.55 2.27 0.88
N LEU A 13 1.28 1.88 0.84
CA LEU A 13 0.55 1.60 -0.40
C LEU A 13 -0.30 2.79 -0.87
N GLY A 14 -0.34 3.92 -0.15
CA GLY A 14 -1.19 5.08 -0.52
C GLY A 14 -2.70 4.81 -0.48
N LEU A 15 -3.13 3.72 0.16
CA LEU A 15 -4.54 3.34 0.26
C LEU A 15 -5.20 4.06 1.45
N HIS A 16 -6.41 4.59 1.24
CA HIS A 16 -7.24 5.15 2.32
C HIS A 16 -6.50 6.15 3.23
N VAL A 17 -5.61 6.98 2.65
CA VAL A 17 -4.82 7.94 3.40
C VAL A 17 -5.74 9.04 3.92
N GLY A 18 -5.85 9.14 5.24
CA GLY A 18 -6.72 10.12 5.91
C GLY A 18 -8.10 9.58 6.29
N ASP A 19 -8.47 8.39 5.82
CA ASP A 19 -9.70 7.73 6.23
C ASP A 19 -9.57 7.14 7.64
N PRO A 20 -10.66 7.09 8.42
CA PRO A 20 -10.68 6.37 9.69
C PRO A 20 -10.33 4.90 9.50
N ILE A 21 -9.41 4.40 10.33
CA ILE A 21 -9.07 2.97 10.35
C ILE A 21 -10.24 2.20 10.98
N THR A 22 -11.01 1.52 10.14
CA THR A 22 -12.19 0.73 10.54
C THR A 22 -11.97 -0.78 10.43
N SER A 23 -11.10 -1.22 9.52
CA SER A 23 -10.81 -2.64 9.31
C SER A 23 -9.62 -3.13 10.16
N SER A 24 -9.81 -4.29 10.78
CA SER A 24 -8.76 -5.03 11.49
C SER A 24 -8.21 -6.21 10.70
N THR A 25 -8.66 -6.43 9.46
CA THR A 25 -8.19 -7.52 8.59
C THR A 25 -7.62 -6.97 7.28
N LEU A 26 -6.89 -7.80 6.55
CA LEU A 26 -6.52 -7.48 5.17
C LEU A 26 -7.77 -7.49 4.30
N THR A 27 -7.89 -6.52 3.42
CA THR A 27 -8.88 -6.47 2.34
C THR A 27 -8.25 -7.05 1.07
N GLU A 28 -9.09 -7.35 0.09
CA GLU A 28 -8.62 -7.76 -1.24
C GLU A 28 -7.73 -6.68 -1.89
N GLU A 29 -8.12 -5.41 -1.73
CA GLU A 29 -7.34 -4.27 -2.24
C GLU A 29 -5.92 -4.22 -1.67
N ASP A 30 -5.75 -4.48 -0.37
CA ASP A 30 -4.41 -4.52 0.24
C ASP A 30 -3.54 -5.58 -0.43
N VAL A 31 -4.12 -6.76 -0.69
CA VAL A 31 -3.40 -7.90 -1.26
C VAL A 31 -2.99 -7.62 -2.69
N VAL A 32 -3.92 -7.10 -3.51
CA VAL A 32 -3.66 -6.74 -4.91
C VAL A 32 -2.58 -5.67 -4.98
N ALA A 33 -2.72 -4.58 -4.23
CA ALA A 33 -1.76 -3.49 -4.22
C ALA A 33 -0.38 -3.93 -3.71
N THR A 34 -0.33 -4.86 -2.74
CA THR A 34 0.94 -5.42 -2.25
C THR A 34 1.63 -6.29 -3.30
N ILE A 35 0.89 -7.15 -4.00
CA ILE A 35 1.47 -7.99 -5.07
C ILE A 35 2.00 -7.10 -6.18
N GLU A 36 1.21 -6.12 -6.59
CA GLU A 36 1.58 -5.15 -7.61
C GLU A 36 2.84 -4.35 -7.21
N TYR A 37 2.93 -3.91 -5.95
CA TYR A 37 4.13 -3.27 -5.39
C TYR A 37 5.37 -4.15 -5.55
N LEU A 38 5.27 -5.42 -5.15
CA LEU A 38 6.39 -6.36 -5.19
C LEU A 38 6.85 -6.67 -6.61
N VAL A 39 5.91 -6.82 -7.55
CA VAL A 39 6.23 -7.04 -8.97
C VAL A 39 6.97 -5.82 -9.54
N ARG A 40 6.49 -4.60 -9.27
CA ARG A 40 7.17 -3.38 -9.71
C ARG A 40 8.54 -3.21 -9.10
N LEU A 41 8.69 -3.51 -7.82
CA LEU A 41 9.98 -3.49 -7.14
C LEU A 41 10.94 -4.49 -7.79
N HIS A 42 10.45 -5.68 -8.14
CA HIS A 42 11.23 -6.70 -8.83
C HIS A 42 11.68 -6.26 -10.24
N GLU A 43 10.83 -5.52 -10.96
CA GLU A 43 11.14 -4.94 -12.27
C GLU A 43 12.04 -3.70 -12.20
N GLY A 44 12.37 -3.21 -10.99
CA GLY A 44 13.17 -2.00 -10.80
C GLY A 44 12.41 -0.70 -11.06
N GLN A 45 11.08 -0.73 -11.04
CA GLN A 45 10.27 0.48 -11.08
C GLN A 45 10.32 1.19 -9.72
N HIS A 46 10.27 2.53 -9.74
CA HIS A 46 10.42 3.36 -8.54
C HIS A 46 9.13 4.05 -8.08
N THR A 47 8.07 3.96 -8.88
CA THR A 47 6.77 4.55 -8.56
C THR A 47 5.64 3.63 -8.99
N MET A 48 4.49 3.80 -8.36
CA MET A 48 3.24 3.22 -8.83
C MET A 48 2.06 4.14 -8.56
N THR A 49 1.06 4.06 -9.43
CA THR A 49 -0.22 4.73 -9.23
C THR A 49 -1.22 3.75 -8.67
N VAL A 50 -1.73 4.03 -7.46
CA VAL A 50 -2.73 3.18 -6.79
C VAL A 50 -4.15 3.60 -7.14
N PRO A 51 -5.17 2.77 -6.85
CA PRO A 51 -6.56 3.17 -7.02
C PRO A 51 -6.85 4.53 -6.39
N GLY A 52 -7.51 5.41 -7.14
CA GLY A 52 -7.71 6.82 -6.75
C GLY A 52 -6.67 7.80 -7.32
N GLY A 53 -5.68 7.32 -8.09
CA GLY A 53 -4.77 8.19 -8.86
C GLY A 53 -3.60 8.76 -8.06
N THR A 54 -3.38 8.27 -6.84
CA THR A 54 -2.25 8.68 -6.01
C THR A 54 -0.99 7.97 -6.45
N GLU A 55 0.09 8.70 -6.67
CA GLU A 55 1.41 8.12 -6.93
C GLU A 55 2.15 7.87 -5.62
N VAL A 56 2.72 6.66 -5.48
CA VAL A 56 3.50 6.26 -4.31
C VAL A 56 4.86 5.69 -4.73
N PRO A 57 5.91 5.88 -3.91
CA PRO A 57 7.23 5.32 -4.18
C PRO A 57 7.27 3.80 -4.00
N VAL A 58 8.04 3.14 -4.86
CA VAL A 58 8.34 1.69 -4.81
C VAL A 58 9.82 1.53 -4.50
N GLU A 59 10.12 1.07 -3.28
CA GLU A 59 11.45 1.01 -2.68
C GLU A 59 11.51 -0.04 -1.56
N THR A 60 12.68 -0.62 -1.35
CA THR A 60 12.92 -1.47 -0.17
C THR A 60 12.84 -0.66 1.11
N ASP A 61 12.33 -1.25 2.18
CA ASP A 61 12.46 -0.66 3.51
C ASP A 61 13.88 -0.95 4.04
N ASP A 62 14.54 0.08 4.57
CA ASP A 62 15.85 0.00 5.24
C ASP A 62 15.77 -0.67 6.63
#